data_AF-A0A2V8G7B7-F1
#
_entry.id   AF-A0A2V8G7B7-F1
#
_cell.length_a   1.000
_cell.length_b   1.000
_cell.length_c   1.000
_cell.angle_alpha   90.00
_cell.angle_beta   90.00
_cell.angle_gamma   90.00
#
_symmetry.space_group_name_H-M   'P 1'
#
loop_
_entity.id
_entity.type
_entity.pdbx_description
1 polymer ?
#
loop_
_entity_poly.entity_id
_entity_poly.type
_entity_poly.pdbx_seq_one_letter_code
_entity_poly.pdbx_strand_id
1 'polypeptide(L)'
;ASASLVQGWPWWWALVALAIVYLYSHYAFASLVAHVSAMFPAFFAAALAFGAPPLVAAFTFGFFSDLNAAMTHYGTGPAPIVFGAGYLTQAQWWRVGFMISLVHLAIWLPIGFLWWKTLGMW
;
A
#
# COMPACT_ATOMS: atom_id res chain seq x y z
N ALA A 1 21.33 -4.60 12.03
CA ALA A 1 20.71 -3.71 13.04
C ALA A 1 19.18 -3.66 12.94
N SER A 2 18.57 -3.62 11.75
CA SER A 2 17.09 -3.67 11.60
C SER A 2 16.50 -5.08 11.52
N ALA A 3 17.23 -6.05 10.94
CA ALA A 3 16.75 -7.44 10.78
C ALA A 3 16.42 -8.13 12.13
N SER A 4 17.08 -7.76 13.22
CA SER A 4 16.80 -8.27 14.56
C SER A 4 15.46 -7.79 15.14
N LEU A 5 14.90 -6.69 14.64
CA LEU A 5 13.61 -6.15 15.12
C LEU A 5 12.41 -6.99 14.65
N VAL A 6 12.58 -7.73 13.56
CA VAL A 6 11.53 -8.50 12.89
C VAL A 6 11.82 -10.00 12.89
N GLN A 7 12.86 -10.42 13.61
CA GLN A 7 13.27 -11.81 13.68
C GLN A 7 12.19 -12.64 14.39
N GLY A 8 11.74 -13.72 13.74
CA GLY A 8 10.68 -14.60 14.26
C GLY A 8 9.26 -14.09 14.05
N TRP A 9 9.05 -12.97 13.34
CA TRP A 9 7.71 -12.53 12.98
C TRP A 9 7.02 -13.57 12.08
N PRO A 10 5.73 -13.87 12.30
CA PRO A 10 4.98 -14.63 11.34
C PRO A 10 4.77 -13.80 10.05
N TRP A 11 4.72 -14.47 8.91
CA TRP A 11 4.70 -13.82 7.60
C TRP A 11 3.58 -12.78 7.44
N TRP A 12 2.42 -13.00 8.06
CA TRP A 12 1.27 -12.11 7.94
C TRP A 12 1.50 -10.77 8.65
N TRP A 13 2.19 -10.75 9.80
CA TRP A 13 2.58 -9.51 10.47
C TRP A 13 3.61 -8.74 9.64
N ALA A 14 4.58 -9.45 9.09
CA ALA A 14 5.58 -8.86 8.19
C ALA A 14 4.90 -8.27 6.94
N LEU A 15 3.95 -8.99 6.34
CA LEU A 15 3.22 -8.54 5.16
C LEU A 15 2.36 -7.29 5.45
N VAL A 16 1.69 -7.24 6.61
CA VAL A 16 0.94 -6.05 7.05
C VAL A 16 1.87 -4.84 7.19
N ALA A 17 3.01 -5.01 7.86
CA ALA A 17 3.98 -3.92 8.03
C ALA A 17 4.53 -3.45 6.68
N LEU A 18 4.90 -4.38 5.80
CA LEU A 18 5.36 -4.08 4.45
C LEU A 18 4.28 -3.35 3.63
N ALA A 19 3.01 -3.78 3.70
CA ALA A 19 1.91 -3.13 2.99
C ALA A 19 1.67 -1.68 3.47
N ILE A 20 1.75 -1.43 4.78
CA ILE A 20 1.64 -0.08 5.35
C ILE A 20 2.79 0.80 4.86
N VAL A 21 4.03 0.32 4.93
CA VAL A 21 5.19 1.06 4.43
C VAL A 21 5.05 1.30 2.92
N TYR A 22 4.62 0.30 2.15
CA TYR A 22 4.40 0.42 0.71
C TYR A 22 3.36 1.49 0.38
N LEU A 23 2.21 1.51 1.07
CA LEU A 23 1.16 2.51 0.88
C LEU A 23 1.67 3.94 1.12
N TYR A 24 2.31 4.16 2.26
CA TYR A 24 2.74 5.49 2.69
C TYR A 24 4.01 5.96 1.99
N SER A 25 4.81 5.06 1.43
CA SER A 25 5.95 5.45 0.58
C SER A 25 5.50 6.23 -0.64
N HIS A 26 4.26 6.05 -1.10
CA HIS A 26 3.70 6.79 -2.22
C HIS A 26 3.66 8.31 -2.01
N TYR A 27 3.71 8.82 -0.77
CA TYR A 27 3.89 10.25 -0.53
C TYR A 27 5.18 10.80 -1.18
N ALA A 28 6.20 9.97 -1.36
CA ALA A 28 7.45 10.35 -2.02
C ALA A 28 7.43 10.20 -3.55
N PHE A 29 6.32 9.74 -4.14
CA PHE A 29 6.21 9.47 -5.58
C PHE A 29 5.10 10.32 -6.22
N ALA A 30 5.36 10.80 -7.43
CA ALA A 30 4.37 11.52 -8.25
C ALA A 30 3.72 10.64 -9.32
N SER A 31 3.99 9.33 -9.31
CA SER A 31 3.47 8.40 -10.31
C SER A 31 3.30 7.01 -9.73
N LEU A 32 2.10 6.45 -9.91
CA LEU A 32 1.77 5.06 -9.61
C LEU A 32 2.75 4.11 -10.30
N VAL A 33 3.01 4.31 -11.59
CA VAL A 33 3.88 3.43 -12.38
C VAL A 33 5.32 3.47 -11.85
N ALA A 34 5.83 4.65 -11.53
CA ALA A 34 7.17 4.79 -10.96
C ALA A 34 7.28 4.12 -9.59
N HIS A 35 6.25 4.28 -8.74
CA HIS A 35 6.18 3.65 -7.44
C HIS A 35 6.17 2.12 -7.53
N VAL A 36 5.29 1.55 -8.35
CA VAL A 36 5.19 0.10 -8.56
C VAL A 36 6.49 -0.46 -9.10
N SER A 37 7.04 0.16 -10.14
CA SER A 37 8.28 -0.31 -10.78
C SER A 37 9.47 -0.31 -9.82
N ALA A 38 9.54 0.69 -8.94
CA ALA A 38 10.64 0.81 -7.98
C ALA A 38 10.47 -0.11 -6.75
N MET A 39 9.26 -0.21 -6.21
CA MET A 39 9.05 -0.80 -4.89
C MET A 39 8.48 -2.21 -4.94
N PHE A 40 7.61 -2.54 -5.90
CA PHE A 40 6.92 -3.83 -5.93
C PHE A 40 7.90 -5.02 -5.92
N PRO A 41 8.95 -5.08 -6.76
CA PRO A 41 9.84 -6.25 -6.79
C PRO A 41 10.54 -6.49 -5.45
N ALA A 42 11.04 -5.42 -4.82
CA ALA A 42 11.76 -5.51 -3.55
C ALA A 42 10.84 -5.90 -2.39
N PHE A 43 9.65 -5.32 -2.32
CA PHE A 43 8.68 -5.61 -1.26
C PHE A 43 8.07 -6.99 -1.39
N PHE A 44 7.77 -7.40 -2.63
CA PHE A 44 7.33 -8.76 -2.93
C PHE A 44 8.38 -9.79 -2.53
N ALA A 45 9.64 -9.60 -2.93
CA ALA A 45 10.74 -10.48 -2.52
C ALA A 45 10.91 -10.53 -0.99
N ALA A 46 10.80 -9.40 -0.30
CA ALA A 46 10.86 -9.35 1.16
C ALA A 46 9.73 -10.15 1.81
N ALA A 47 8.49 -10.03 1.32
CA ALA A 47 7.36 -10.81 1.83
C ALA A 47 7.57 -12.33 1.64
N LEU A 48 8.10 -12.75 0.48
CA LEU A 48 8.44 -14.15 0.23
C LEU A 48 9.53 -14.66 1.19
N ALA A 49 10.51 -13.82 1.53
CA ALA A 49 11.56 -14.18 2.49
C ALA A 49 11.02 -14.42 3.91
N PHE A 50 9.90 -13.78 4.27
CA PHE A 50 9.18 -14.07 5.52
C PHE A 50 8.26 -15.30 5.44
N GLY A 51 8.13 -15.93 4.27
CA GLY A 51 7.28 -17.10 4.04
C GLY A 51 5.83 -16.79 3.65
N ALA A 52 5.55 -15.58 3.17
CA ALA A 52 4.21 -15.24 2.69
C ALA A 52 3.87 -16.06 1.43
N PRO A 53 2.64 -16.58 1.30
CA PRO A 53 2.18 -17.24 0.08
C PRO A 53 2.30 -16.28 -1.13
N PRO A 54 2.92 -16.70 -2.25
CA PRO A 54 3.20 -15.78 -3.36
C PRO A 54 1.97 -15.08 -3.92
N LEU A 55 0.84 -15.77 -4.02
CA LEU A 55 -0.39 -15.18 -4.53
C LEU A 55 -0.94 -14.08 -3.60
N VAL A 56 -0.91 -14.31 -2.29
CA VAL A 56 -1.36 -13.35 -1.27
C VAL A 56 -0.46 -12.11 -1.27
N ALA A 57 0.86 -12.29 -1.36
CA ALA A 57 1.80 -11.18 -1.45
C ALA A 57 1.59 -10.36 -2.74
N ALA A 58 1.40 -11.03 -3.89
CA ALA A 58 1.16 -10.38 -5.17
C ALA A 58 -0.14 -9.57 -5.17
N PHE A 59 -1.22 -10.14 -4.63
CA PHE A 59 -2.49 -9.42 -4.47
C PHE A 59 -2.37 -8.24 -3.52
N THR A 60 -1.70 -8.42 -2.38
CA THR A 60 -1.49 -7.34 -1.41
C THR A 60 -0.80 -6.14 -2.08
N PHE A 61 0.37 -6.35 -2.68
CA PHE A 61 1.09 -5.22 -3.30
C PHE A 61 0.40 -4.73 -4.57
N GLY A 62 -0.29 -5.59 -5.31
CA GLY A 62 -1.09 -5.21 -6.47
C GLY A 62 -2.20 -4.22 -6.11
N PHE A 63 -3.05 -4.57 -5.13
CA PHE A 63 -4.12 -3.67 -4.70
C PHE A 63 -3.57 -2.39 -4.08
N PHE A 64 -2.55 -2.50 -3.23
CA PHE A 64 -1.94 -1.33 -2.57
C PHE A 64 -1.21 -0.39 -3.54
N SER A 65 -0.89 -0.85 -4.75
CA SER A 65 -0.36 -0.02 -5.83
C SER A 65 -1.37 0.98 -6.37
N ASP A 66 -2.67 0.63 -6.31
CA ASP A 66 -3.76 1.46 -6.82
C ASP A 66 -4.41 2.28 -5.69
N LEU A 67 -4.53 1.69 -4.50
CA LEU A 67 -5.18 2.33 -3.34
C LEU A 67 -4.46 3.59 -2.84
N ASN A 68 -3.18 3.75 -3.16
CA ASN A 68 -2.39 4.93 -2.82
C ASN A 68 -2.70 6.17 -3.69
N ALA A 69 -3.50 6.00 -4.76
CA ALA A 69 -3.83 7.06 -5.73
C ALA A 69 -4.53 8.27 -5.12
N ALA A 70 -5.29 8.07 -4.03
CA ALA A 70 -6.09 9.12 -3.39
C ALA A 70 -5.31 9.99 -2.38
N MET A 71 -4.03 9.69 -2.13
CA MET A 71 -3.31 10.23 -0.96
C MET A 71 -2.76 11.65 -1.17
N THR A 72 -2.28 11.96 -2.37
CA THR A 72 -1.64 13.25 -2.68
C THR A 72 -2.24 13.87 -3.92
N HIS A 73 -2.23 15.20 -3.99
CA HIS A 73 -2.73 15.96 -5.14
C HIS A 73 -1.85 15.83 -6.39
N TYR A 74 -0.70 15.15 -6.28
CA TYR A 74 0.25 14.93 -7.38
C TYR A 74 0.54 13.46 -7.67
N GLY A 75 -0.01 12.52 -6.89
CA GLY A 75 0.36 11.10 -6.97
C GLY A 75 -0.12 10.39 -8.23
N THR A 76 -1.04 11.01 -8.98
CA THR A 76 -1.59 10.46 -10.22
C THR A 76 -1.68 11.55 -11.29
N GLY A 77 -1.76 11.16 -12.56
CA GLY A 77 -1.91 12.11 -13.68
C GLY A 77 -3.11 13.05 -13.56
N PRO A 78 -4.32 12.55 -13.17
CA PRO A 78 -5.49 13.42 -13.02
C PRO A 78 -5.48 14.32 -11.77
N ALA A 79 -4.75 13.95 -10.72
CA ALA A 79 -4.84 14.65 -9.43
C ALA A 79 -4.41 16.14 -9.52
N PRO A 80 -3.31 16.53 -10.19
CA PRO A 80 -2.96 17.93 -10.36
C PRO A 80 -3.99 18.74 -11.13
N ILE A 81 -4.69 18.12 -12.09
CA ILE A 81 -5.73 18.78 -12.89
C ILE A 81 -6.92 19.14 -11.99
N VAL A 82 -7.37 18.20 -11.17
CA VAL A 82 -8.49 18.42 -10.24
C VAL A 82 -8.09 19.39 -9.13
N PHE A 83 -6.87 19.27 -8.61
CA PHE A 83 -6.34 20.19 -7.59
C PHE A 83 -6.21 21.63 -8.11
N GLY A 84 -5.77 21.79 -9.37
CA GLY A 84 -5.65 23.08 -10.05
C GLY A 84 -6.97 23.80 -10.27
N ALA A 85 -8.12 23.11 -10.18
CA ALA A 85 -9.44 23.74 -10.24
C ALA A 85 -9.77 24.59 -8.98
N GLY A 86 -8.97 24.49 -7.91
CA GLY A 86 -9.06 25.39 -6.76
C GLY A 86 -10.18 25.08 -5.75
N TYR A 87 -10.88 23.95 -5.89
CA TYR A 87 -11.97 23.55 -4.97
C TYR A 87 -11.49 23.19 -3.56
N LEU A 88 -10.25 22.70 -3.43
CA LEU A 88 -9.69 22.21 -2.18
C LEU A 88 -8.29 22.77 -1.96
N THR A 89 -7.97 23.12 -0.71
CA THR A 89 -6.60 23.40 -0.29
C THR A 89 -5.78 22.10 -0.20
N GLN A 90 -4.45 22.20 -0.27
CA GLN A 90 -3.56 21.05 -0.11
C GLN A 90 -3.81 20.33 1.23
N ALA A 91 -3.99 21.09 2.31
CA ALA A 91 -4.25 20.52 3.63
C ALA A 91 -5.56 19.73 3.68
N GLN A 92 -6.63 20.21 3.03
CA GLN A 92 -7.89 19.48 2.92
C GLN A 92 -7.73 18.19 2.11
N TRP A 93 -7.07 18.26 0.95
CA TRP A 93 -6.81 17.09 0.12
C TRP A 93 -6.05 16.01 0.90
N TRP A 94 -4.97 16.40 1.57
CA TRP A 94 -4.11 15.46 2.31
C TRP A 94 -4.81 14.86 3.53
N ARG A 95 -5.64 15.65 4.23
CA ARG A 95 -6.46 15.13 5.34
C ARG A 95 -7.46 14.08 4.84
N VAL A 96 -8.16 14.36 3.74
CA VAL A 96 -9.10 13.41 3.14
C VAL A 96 -8.38 12.18 2.61
N GLY A 97 -7.27 12.36 1.89
CA GLY A 97 -6.44 11.27 1.38
C GLY A 97 -5.91 10.35 2.48
N PHE A 98 -5.46 10.92 3.60
CA PHE A 98 -5.05 10.14 4.77
C PHE A 98 -6.22 9.41 5.43
N MET A 99 -7.40 10.02 5.54
CA MET A 99 -8.59 9.32 6.05
C MET A 99 -8.99 8.15 5.13
N ILE A 100 -8.93 8.35 3.81
CA ILE A 100 -9.19 7.29 2.82
C ILE A 100 -8.17 6.17 2.93
N SER A 101 -6.87 6.47 3.11
CA SER A 101 -5.85 5.43 3.27
C SER A 101 -6.09 4.56 4.51
N LEU A 102 -6.58 5.14 5.61
CA LEU A 102 -6.98 4.37 6.80
C LEU A 102 -8.18 3.46 6.51
N VAL A 103 -9.17 3.94 5.76
CA VAL A 103 -10.32 3.12 5.32
C VAL A 103 -9.85 1.97 4.44
N HIS A 104 -8.94 2.21 3.48
CA HIS A 104 -8.36 1.17 2.66
C HIS A 104 -7.62 0.12 3.49
N LEU A 105 -6.80 0.54 4.47
CA LEU A 105 -6.13 -0.39 5.39
C LEU A 105 -7.13 -1.22 6.19
N ALA A 106 -8.16 -0.59 6.73
CA ALA A 106 -9.19 -1.23 7.55
C ALA A 106 -10.06 -2.22 6.74
N ILE A 107 -10.16 -2.05 5.42
CA ILE A 107 -10.88 -2.98 4.56
C ILE A 107 -9.94 -4.08 4.07
N TRP A 108 -8.84 -3.71 3.42
CA TRP A 108 -8.01 -4.67 2.69
C TRP A 108 -7.15 -5.56 3.57
N LEU A 109 -6.67 -5.08 4.71
CA LEU A 109 -5.86 -5.91 5.61
C LEU A 109 -6.69 -6.97 6.35
N PRO A 110 -7.82 -6.67 7.00
CA PRO A 110 -8.60 -7.72 7.67
C PRO A 110 -9.58 -8.42 6.74
N ILE A 111 -10.40 -7.70 5.95
CA ILE A 111 -11.46 -8.29 5.12
C ILE A 111 -10.83 -8.99 3.91
N GLY A 112 -9.86 -8.36 3.26
CA GLY A 112 -9.14 -8.95 2.13
C GLY A 112 -8.43 -10.24 2.52
N PHE A 113 -7.68 -10.25 3.62
CA PHE A 113 -6.98 -11.45 4.09
C PHE A 113 -7.94 -12.56 4.51
N LEU A 114 -9.03 -12.21 5.21
CA LEU A 114 -10.04 -13.18 5.60
C LEU A 114 -10.71 -13.80 4.36
N TRP A 115 -11.01 -12.99 3.35
CA TRP A 115 -11.59 -13.47 2.10
C TRP A 115 -10.65 -14.43 1.37
N TRP A 116 -9.37 -14.09 1.25
CA TRP A 116 -8.39 -14.99 0.62
C TRP A 116 -8.20 -16.29 1.40
N LYS A 117 -8.31 -16.23 2.74
CA LYS A 117 -8.32 -17.43 3.58
C LYS A 117 -9.55 -18.30 3.30
N THR A 118 -10.74 -17.71 3.17
CA THR A 118 -11.96 -18.47 2.83
C THR A 118 -11.90 -19.11 1.45
N LEU A 119 -11.15 -18.52 0.52
CA LEU A 119 -10.88 -19.10 -0.81
C LEU A 119 -9.79 -20.18 -0.79
N GLY A 120 -9.18 -20.48 0.35
CA GLY A 120 -8.10 -21.47 0.48
C GLY A 120 -6.78 -21.02 -0.13
N MET A 121 -6.56 -19.71 -0.27
CA MET A 121 -5.31 -19.16 -0.83
C MET A 121 -4.15 -19.15 0.18
N TRP A 122 -4.45 -19.34 1.47
CA TRP A 122 -3.50 -19.50 2.56
C TRP A 122 -4.14 -20.09 3.82
#